data_AF-A0ABD2Q163-F1
#
_entry.id   AF-A0ABD2Q163-F1
#
_cell.length_a   1.000
_cell.length_b   1.000
_cell.length_c   1.000
_cell.angle_alpha   90.00
_cell.angle_beta   90.00
_cell.angle_gamma   90.00
#
_symmetry.space_group_name_H-M   'P 1'
#
loop_
_entity.id
_entity.type
_entity.pdbx_description
1 polymer ?
#
loop_
_entity_poly.entity_id
_entity_poly.type
_entity_poly.pdbx_seq_one_letter_code
_entity_poly.pdbx_strand_id
1 'polypeptide(L)'
;MCQAASDNLNIDLAKRIELLQDVATRIRILSVKATDAAKSGHPTSCASIAEIMAVLFLDEMVYDPFNFLYHQNDRFILSKGHAAPALYAAMCEAGFYKESDLLTLRKIDSDLEGHPTPRLPFVDVATGSLGQGLSVAAGMAYCGKYIDKMNYRVYCIIGDGESAEGSIWEALAFSSHYRLDNLVAIFDINRLGQSEATSLNHKMDVYQQRISAFGWHTVVVDGHSVEELRLAFEAARNCPEKPTAILAKTFKGHDFSGIADLDNWHGKPLGSQSEKVLANLQAKIKEPDMKLSTTSPENMTEKDSHLIGHMLMPSPPSFTKGENVATRAAYGTALAKLGKANPRVIGLDGDTKNSTFSIKLKEVNENQFVECFIAEQNMVGVGIGLACRERTVTFLNAFAAFFTRAFDQIRMAAISQSNCNFVGSHAGVSIGEDGPSQMALEDLAMFRSIPNATVFYPSDAVSCERAVELAANTRGICFIRTGRPANPVIYENEEVFHIGQAK
;
A
#
# COMPACT_ATOMS: atom_id res chain seq x y z
N MET A 1 2.54 -32.87 7.58
CA MET A 1 3.14 -31.53 7.61
C MET A 1 4.43 -31.44 8.45
N CYS A 2 4.73 -32.33 9.40
CA CYS A 2 5.98 -32.26 10.19
C CYS A 2 7.28 -32.66 9.46
N GLN A 3 7.24 -33.40 8.34
CA GLN A 3 8.46 -33.96 7.72
C GLN A 3 9.11 -33.02 6.69
N ALA A 4 8.31 -32.23 5.96
CA ALA A 4 8.83 -31.24 5.01
C ALA A 4 9.48 -30.01 5.69
N ALA A 5 9.05 -29.68 6.91
CA ALA A 5 9.62 -28.56 7.67
C ALA A 5 11.01 -28.90 8.25
N SER A 6 11.31 -30.16 8.55
CA SER A 6 12.62 -30.58 9.07
C SER A 6 13.70 -30.68 7.98
N ASP A 7 13.32 -30.87 6.71
CA ASP A 7 14.26 -31.07 5.62
C ASP A 7 14.84 -29.74 5.08
N ASN A 8 14.16 -28.60 5.28
CA ASN A 8 14.65 -27.28 4.84
C ASN A 8 15.80 -26.71 5.69
N LEU A 9 15.94 -27.14 6.95
CA LEU A 9 16.96 -26.63 7.87
C LEU A 9 18.36 -27.20 7.62
N ASN A 10 18.49 -28.24 6.78
CA ASN A 10 19.75 -28.93 6.50
C ASN A 10 20.22 -28.82 5.04
N ILE A 11 19.60 -27.95 4.23
CA ILE A 11 20.04 -27.69 2.86
C ILE A 11 21.23 -26.74 2.91
N ASP A 12 22.37 -27.14 2.34
CA ASP A 12 23.52 -26.25 2.24
C ASP A 12 23.21 -25.01 1.36
N LEU A 13 23.95 -23.93 1.57
CA LEU A 13 23.67 -22.65 0.91
C LEU A 13 23.70 -22.75 -0.62
N ALA A 14 24.63 -23.53 -1.18
CA ALA A 14 24.76 -23.68 -2.63
C ALA A 14 23.53 -24.38 -3.21
N LYS A 15 23.05 -25.44 -2.53
CA LYS A 15 21.81 -26.12 -2.92
C LYS A 15 20.59 -25.22 -2.76
N ARG A 16 20.53 -24.41 -1.71
CA ARG A 16 19.43 -23.46 -1.50
C ARG A 16 19.37 -22.38 -2.59
N ILE A 17 20.53 -21.86 -3.00
CA ILE A 17 20.63 -20.91 -4.13
C ILE A 17 20.11 -21.56 -5.42
N GLU A 18 20.50 -22.80 -5.70
CA GLU A 18 20.03 -23.53 -6.88
C GLU A 18 18.51 -23.73 -6.88
N LEU A 19 17.93 -24.12 -5.74
CA LEU A 19 16.48 -24.27 -5.62
C LEU A 19 15.73 -22.95 -5.82
N LEU A 20 16.28 -21.83 -5.35
CA LEU A 20 15.70 -20.50 -5.58
C LEU A 20 15.76 -20.08 -7.05
N GLN A 21 16.81 -20.45 -7.78
CA GLN A 21 16.92 -20.25 -9.24
C GLN A 21 15.85 -21.06 -10.00
N ASP A 22 15.62 -22.31 -9.57
CA ASP A 22 14.56 -23.15 -10.12
C ASP A 22 13.17 -22.57 -9.84
N VAL A 23 12.91 -22.06 -8.62
CA VAL A 23 11.68 -21.34 -8.27
C VAL A 23 11.49 -20.12 -9.17
N ALA A 24 12.51 -19.29 -9.35
CA ALA A 24 12.43 -18.13 -10.25
C ALA A 24 12.07 -18.55 -11.68
N THR A 25 12.67 -19.64 -12.17
CA THR A 25 12.35 -20.22 -13.48
C THR A 25 10.91 -20.72 -13.56
N ARG A 26 10.39 -21.37 -12.51
CA ARG A 26 8.97 -21.78 -12.43
C ARG A 26 8.02 -20.58 -12.37
N ILE A 27 8.37 -19.51 -11.64
CA ILE A 27 7.60 -18.27 -11.62
C ILE A 27 7.46 -17.69 -13.04
N ARG A 28 8.55 -17.71 -13.84
CA ARG A 28 8.50 -17.32 -15.26
C ARG A 28 7.55 -18.21 -16.07
N ILE A 29 7.70 -19.53 -15.95
CA ILE A 29 6.85 -20.51 -16.65
C ILE A 29 5.38 -20.30 -16.34
N LEU A 30 5.03 -20.19 -15.05
CA LEU A 30 3.66 -19.99 -14.58
C LEU A 30 3.08 -18.65 -15.07
N SER A 31 3.88 -17.59 -15.06
CA SER A 31 3.47 -16.27 -15.59
C SER A 31 3.18 -16.32 -17.10
N VAL A 32 4.02 -17.01 -17.88
CA VAL A 32 3.79 -17.20 -19.33
C VAL A 32 2.51 -18.01 -19.56
N LYS A 33 2.37 -19.18 -18.91
CA LYS A 33 1.18 -20.03 -19.03
C LYS A 33 -0.11 -19.27 -18.70
N ALA A 34 -0.12 -18.53 -17.59
CA ALA A 34 -1.31 -17.78 -17.15
C ALA A 34 -1.68 -16.67 -18.14
N THR A 35 -0.71 -15.89 -18.59
CA THR A 35 -0.96 -14.76 -19.52
C THR A 35 -1.33 -15.22 -20.93
N ASP A 36 -0.77 -16.32 -21.41
CA ASP A 36 -1.20 -16.93 -22.67
C ASP A 36 -2.62 -17.51 -22.59
N ALA A 37 -2.96 -18.20 -21.49
CA ALA A 37 -4.32 -18.69 -21.26
C ALA A 37 -5.34 -17.55 -21.23
N ALA A 38 -4.98 -16.42 -20.63
CA ALA A 38 -5.79 -15.20 -20.58
C ALA A 38 -5.77 -14.38 -21.89
N LYS A 39 -4.87 -14.70 -22.83
CA LYS A 39 -4.57 -13.92 -24.05
C LYS A 39 -4.29 -12.44 -23.77
N SER A 40 -3.84 -12.12 -22.56
CA SER A 40 -3.52 -10.77 -22.10
C SER A 40 -2.67 -10.83 -20.82
N GLY A 41 -1.91 -9.77 -20.55
CA GLY A 41 -1.08 -9.66 -19.34
C GLY A 41 0.38 -9.32 -19.65
N HIS A 42 1.23 -9.37 -18.62
CA HIS A 42 2.56 -8.76 -18.65
C HIS A 42 3.69 -9.77 -18.32
N PRO A 43 3.86 -10.86 -19.10
CA PRO A 43 4.85 -11.89 -18.77
C PRO A 43 6.28 -11.35 -18.75
N THR A 44 6.62 -10.35 -19.58
CA THR A 44 7.96 -9.73 -19.59
C THR A 44 8.24 -8.90 -18.33
N SER A 45 7.22 -8.22 -17.78
CA SER A 45 7.31 -7.53 -16.48
C SER A 45 7.39 -8.49 -15.30
N CYS A 46 6.84 -9.70 -15.44
CA CYS A 46 6.94 -10.77 -14.43
C CYS A 46 8.35 -11.37 -14.42
N ALA A 47 8.91 -11.60 -15.61
CA ALA A 47 10.21 -12.25 -15.77
C ALA A 47 11.39 -11.46 -15.21
N SER A 48 11.31 -10.12 -15.18
CA SER A 48 12.37 -9.27 -14.61
C SER A 48 12.47 -9.40 -13.09
N ILE A 49 11.39 -9.78 -12.39
CA ILE A 49 11.35 -9.86 -10.94
C ILE A 49 11.35 -11.29 -10.40
N ALA A 50 11.58 -12.31 -11.23
CA ALA A 50 11.36 -13.70 -10.82
C ALA A 50 12.31 -14.14 -9.69
N GLU A 51 13.60 -13.78 -9.74
CA GLU A 51 14.55 -14.05 -8.65
C GLU A 51 14.19 -13.26 -7.39
N ILE A 52 13.83 -11.99 -7.54
CA ILE A 52 13.37 -11.13 -6.43
C ILE A 52 12.19 -11.79 -5.70
N MET A 53 11.19 -12.27 -6.45
CA MET A 53 10.01 -12.94 -5.91
C MET A 53 10.37 -14.27 -5.25
N ALA A 54 11.23 -15.07 -5.87
CA ALA A 54 11.68 -16.36 -5.31
C ALA A 54 12.39 -16.17 -3.97
N VAL A 55 13.35 -15.25 -3.90
CA VAL A 55 14.08 -14.94 -2.66
C VAL A 55 13.14 -14.34 -1.62
N LEU A 56 12.30 -13.37 -2.00
CA LEU A 56 11.37 -12.75 -1.04
C LEU A 56 10.42 -13.77 -0.40
N PHE A 57 9.74 -14.59 -1.19
CA PHE A 57 8.66 -15.45 -0.68
C PHE A 57 9.16 -16.74 -0.04
N LEU A 58 10.31 -17.29 -0.46
CA LEU A 58 10.77 -18.61 -0.01
C LEU A 58 12.10 -18.58 0.76
N ASP A 59 12.67 -17.40 0.98
CA ASP A 59 13.94 -17.23 1.71
C ASP A 59 13.91 -16.10 2.74
N GLU A 60 13.35 -14.94 2.39
CA GLU A 60 13.43 -13.72 3.20
C GLU A 60 12.23 -13.50 4.13
N MET A 61 11.01 -13.49 3.57
CA MET A 61 9.83 -13.08 4.32
C MET A 61 9.40 -14.14 5.33
N VAL A 62 8.92 -13.66 6.46
CA VAL A 62 8.34 -14.48 7.51
C VAL A 62 6.82 -14.30 7.50
N TYR A 63 6.08 -15.28 6.99
CA TYR A 63 4.61 -15.23 6.87
C TYR A 63 3.98 -16.62 6.83
N ASP A 64 2.72 -16.71 7.28
CA ASP A 64 1.90 -17.90 7.13
C ASP A 64 1.11 -17.85 5.80
N PRO A 65 1.39 -18.75 4.83
CA PRO A 65 0.71 -18.79 3.54
C PRO A 65 -0.74 -19.32 3.62
N PHE A 66 -1.21 -19.74 4.80
CA PHE A 66 -2.58 -20.18 5.04
C PHE A 66 -3.31 -19.30 6.06
N ASN A 67 -2.64 -18.29 6.62
CA ASN A 67 -3.23 -17.29 7.51
C ASN A 67 -2.68 -15.88 7.21
N PHE A 68 -3.09 -15.31 6.08
CA PHE A 68 -2.54 -14.04 5.59
C PHE A 68 -2.77 -12.84 6.49
N LEU A 69 -3.89 -12.83 7.21
CA LEU A 69 -4.25 -11.74 8.10
C LEU A 69 -3.52 -11.81 9.44
N TYR A 70 -2.68 -12.82 9.67
CA TYR A 70 -1.90 -12.90 10.90
C TYR A 70 -1.04 -11.65 11.06
N HIS A 71 -1.19 -11.01 12.21
CA HIS A 71 -0.68 -9.64 12.43
C HIS A 71 0.85 -9.56 12.47
N GLN A 72 1.54 -10.68 12.65
CA GLN A 72 3.01 -10.75 12.63
C GLN A 72 3.60 -11.12 11.26
N ASN A 73 2.78 -11.45 10.25
CA ASN A 73 3.30 -11.73 8.91
C ASN A 73 4.06 -10.52 8.37
N ASP A 74 5.20 -10.70 7.72
CA ASP A 74 5.76 -9.67 6.86
C ASP A 74 4.73 -9.22 5.81
N ARG A 75 4.79 -7.95 5.42
CA ARG A 75 3.89 -7.36 4.43
C ARG A 75 4.60 -7.25 3.10
N PHE A 76 3.87 -7.52 2.02
CA PHE A 76 4.36 -7.41 0.66
C PHE A 76 3.42 -6.56 -0.18
N ILE A 77 3.98 -5.58 -0.89
CA ILE A 77 3.27 -4.71 -1.81
C ILE A 77 3.91 -4.80 -3.20
N LEU A 78 3.17 -5.33 -4.16
CA LEU A 78 3.55 -5.27 -5.57
C LEU A 78 3.10 -3.93 -6.16
N SER A 79 3.89 -2.86 -5.97
CA SER A 79 3.56 -1.51 -6.46
C SER A 79 3.41 -1.49 -7.99
N LYS A 80 4.30 -2.20 -8.70
CA LYS A 80 4.15 -2.51 -10.13
C LYS A 80 3.07 -3.56 -10.39
N GLY A 81 1.83 -3.29 -10.00
CA GLY A 81 0.73 -4.26 -9.91
C GLY A 81 0.45 -5.04 -11.21
N HIS A 82 0.83 -4.52 -12.37
CA HIS A 82 0.68 -5.21 -13.65
C HIS A 82 1.48 -6.53 -13.75
N ALA A 83 2.47 -6.73 -12.88
CA ALA A 83 3.20 -8.00 -12.72
C ALA A 83 2.48 -9.01 -11.80
N ALA A 84 1.16 -8.84 -11.58
CA ALA A 84 0.34 -9.74 -10.77
C ALA A 84 0.55 -11.24 -11.02
N PRO A 85 0.73 -11.73 -12.28
CA PRO A 85 0.99 -13.15 -12.52
C PRO A 85 2.24 -13.69 -11.81
N ALA A 86 3.28 -12.87 -11.60
CA ALA A 86 4.45 -13.28 -10.81
C ALA A 86 4.11 -13.45 -9.31
N LEU A 87 3.25 -12.58 -8.77
CA LEU A 87 2.73 -12.72 -7.40
C LEU A 87 1.90 -14.00 -7.26
N TYR A 88 1.00 -14.26 -8.21
CA TYR A 88 0.16 -15.47 -8.18
C TYR A 88 1.01 -16.74 -8.33
N ALA A 89 2.06 -16.69 -9.15
CA ALA A 89 3.05 -17.76 -9.28
C ALA A 89 3.86 -17.97 -7.99
N ALA A 90 4.31 -16.91 -7.32
CA ALA A 90 4.98 -17.04 -6.02
C ALA A 90 4.06 -17.65 -4.95
N MET A 91 2.76 -17.31 -4.96
CA MET A 91 1.76 -17.93 -4.09
C MET A 91 1.49 -19.40 -4.44
N CYS A 92 1.61 -19.80 -5.71
CA CYS A 92 1.58 -21.19 -6.14
C CYS A 92 2.80 -21.97 -5.60
N GLU A 93 4.00 -21.38 -5.70
CA GLU A 93 5.23 -21.98 -5.16
C GLU A 93 5.20 -22.09 -3.63
N ALA A 94 4.60 -21.11 -2.94
CA ALA A 94 4.34 -21.15 -1.50
C ALA A 94 3.24 -22.15 -1.09
N GLY A 95 2.60 -22.83 -2.04
CA GLY A 95 1.63 -23.89 -1.78
C GLY A 95 0.19 -23.43 -1.54
N PHE A 96 -0.11 -22.14 -1.70
CA PHE A 96 -1.46 -21.61 -1.56
C PHE A 96 -2.35 -21.93 -2.76
N TYR A 97 -1.79 -21.79 -3.98
CA TYR A 97 -2.46 -22.12 -5.23
C TYR A 97 -1.93 -23.39 -5.87
N LYS A 98 -2.76 -23.98 -6.74
CA LYS A 98 -2.34 -24.99 -7.73
C LYS A 98 -2.09 -24.30 -9.07
N GLU A 99 -1.23 -24.89 -9.90
CA GLU A 99 -0.97 -24.37 -11.26
C GLU A 99 -2.25 -24.17 -12.07
N SER A 100 -3.23 -25.06 -11.91
CA SER A 100 -4.53 -24.98 -12.60
C SER A 100 -5.30 -23.70 -12.29
N ASP A 101 -5.17 -23.18 -11.07
CA ASP A 101 -5.88 -21.98 -10.62
C ASP A 101 -5.39 -20.77 -11.42
N LEU A 102 -4.08 -20.70 -11.70
CA LEU A 102 -3.45 -19.61 -12.44
C LEU A 102 -3.94 -19.50 -13.89
N LEU A 103 -4.44 -20.60 -14.47
CA LEU A 103 -5.02 -20.61 -15.82
C LEU A 103 -6.41 -19.95 -15.88
N THR A 104 -6.93 -19.50 -14.74
CA THR A 104 -8.17 -18.71 -14.65
C THR A 104 -7.92 -17.20 -14.65
N LEU A 105 -6.65 -16.76 -14.74
CA LEU A 105 -6.25 -15.35 -14.78
C LEU A 105 -7.17 -14.52 -15.71
N ARG A 106 -7.66 -13.38 -15.20
CA ARG A 106 -8.48 -12.37 -15.88
C ARG A 106 -9.85 -12.85 -16.38
N LYS A 107 -10.28 -14.07 -16.03
CA LYS A 107 -11.65 -14.51 -16.28
C LYS A 107 -12.60 -13.84 -15.30
N ILE A 108 -13.83 -13.60 -15.75
CA ILE A 108 -14.87 -12.91 -14.97
C ILE A 108 -15.26 -13.66 -13.69
N ASP A 109 -15.12 -14.99 -13.69
CA ASP A 109 -15.42 -15.91 -12.60
C ASP A 109 -14.20 -16.27 -11.75
N SER A 110 -13.07 -15.56 -11.95
CA SER A 110 -11.85 -15.72 -11.16
C SER A 110 -11.58 -14.50 -10.28
N ASP A 111 -11.04 -14.73 -9.09
CA ASP A 111 -10.46 -13.69 -8.24
C ASP A 111 -9.03 -13.31 -8.68
N LEU A 112 -8.39 -14.12 -9.55
CA LEU A 112 -7.08 -13.79 -10.13
C LEU A 112 -7.24 -12.74 -11.24
N GLU A 113 -7.33 -11.49 -10.83
CA GLU A 113 -7.57 -10.35 -11.71
C GLU A 113 -6.30 -9.90 -12.47
N GLY A 114 -6.45 -8.92 -13.35
CA GLY A 114 -5.32 -8.40 -14.15
C GLY A 114 -4.28 -7.61 -13.34
N HIS A 115 -4.66 -7.17 -12.15
CA HIS A 115 -3.86 -6.47 -11.14
C HIS A 115 -4.31 -6.99 -9.75
N PRO A 116 -3.46 -6.94 -8.71
CA PRO A 116 -3.84 -7.37 -7.37
C PRO A 116 -5.00 -6.52 -6.83
N THR A 117 -5.99 -7.16 -6.20
CA THR A 117 -7.03 -6.50 -5.41
C THR A 117 -7.31 -7.27 -4.12
N PRO A 118 -7.83 -6.62 -3.07
CA PRO A 118 -8.12 -7.28 -1.78
C PRO A 118 -9.29 -8.29 -1.79
N ARG A 119 -9.84 -8.61 -2.97
CA ARG A 119 -10.62 -9.85 -3.13
C ARG A 119 -9.76 -11.09 -2.83
N LEU A 120 -8.45 -10.97 -3.04
CA LEU A 120 -7.45 -11.96 -2.72
C LEU A 120 -6.99 -11.76 -1.26
N PRO A 121 -7.04 -12.78 -0.40
CA PRO A 121 -6.78 -12.62 1.03
C PRO A 121 -5.32 -12.30 1.38
N PHE A 122 -4.39 -12.51 0.46
CA PHE A 122 -2.96 -12.16 0.59
C PHE A 122 -2.61 -10.79 0.01
N VAL A 123 -3.59 -10.03 -0.50
CA VAL A 123 -3.40 -8.71 -1.08
C VAL A 123 -4.06 -7.67 -0.17
N ASP A 124 -3.25 -6.84 0.49
CA ASP A 124 -3.77 -5.80 1.38
C ASP A 124 -4.36 -4.59 0.62
N VAL A 125 -3.83 -4.27 -0.58
CA VAL A 125 -4.26 -3.11 -1.40
C VAL A 125 -4.19 -3.37 -2.90
N ALA A 126 -4.99 -2.63 -3.66
CA ALA A 126 -4.93 -2.62 -5.11
C ALA A 126 -3.85 -1.66 -5.63
N THR A 127 -3.05 -2.09 -6.61
CA THR A 127 -1.84 -1.37 -7.07
C THR A 127 -1.76 -1.23 -8.60
N GLY A 128 -2.90 -1.29 -9.29
CA GLY A 128 -2.94 -1.14 -10.75
C GLY A 128 -2.57 0.27 -11.24
N SER A 129 -2.87 1.30 -10.44
CA SER A 129 -2.34 2.65 -10.68
C SER A 129 -0.94 2.74 -10.09
N LEU A 130 0.05 3.05 -10.94
CA LEU A 130 1.46 3.07 -10.56
C LEU A 130 1.77 4.21 -9.58
N GLY A 131 2.86 4.07 -8.83
CA GLY A 131 3.37 5.13 -7.97
C GLY A 131 2.74 5.18 -6.58
N GLN A 132 1.77 4.33 -6.28
CA GLN A 132 1.00 4.38 -5.03
C GLN A 132 1.49 3.40 -3.95
N GLY A 133 2.04 2.25 -4.35
CA GLY A 133 2.35 1.15 -3.43
C GLY A 133 3.39 1.50 -2.38
N LEU A 134 4.37 2.35 -2.70
CA LEU A 134 5.39 2.76 -1.73
C LEU A 134 4.81 3.61 -0.59
N SER A 135 3.86 4.51 -0.87
CA SER A 135 3.18 5.29 0.17
C SER A 135 2.38 4.38 1.11
N VAL A 136 1.70 3.37 0.57
CA VAL A 136 0.99 2.38 1.38
C VAL A 136 1.96 1.56 2.22
N ALA A 137 3.06 1.09 1.61
CA ALA A 137 4.10 0.33 2.31
C ALA A 137 4.71 1.16 3.46
N ALA A 138 4.93 2.45 3.25
CA ALA A 138 5.38 3.37 4.30
C ALA A 138 4.35 3.50 5.45
N GLY A 139 3.05 3.54 5.13
CA GLY A 139 1.99 3.49 6.16
C GLY A 139 1.99 2.20 6.97
N MET A 140 2.14 1.05 6.32
CA MET A 140 2.25 -0.25 7.01
C MET A 140 3.52 -0.33 7.88
N ALA A 141 4.65 0.17 7.38
CA ALA A 141 5.92 0.18 8.10
C ALA A 141 5.84 1.12 9.32
N TYR A 142 5.22 2.28 9.16
CA TYR A 142 4.92 3.20 10.26
C TYR A 142 4.03 2.52 11.31
N CYS A 143 2.98 1.82 10.88
CA CYS A 143 2.11 1.06 11.79
C CYS A 143 2.94 0.04 12.59
N GLY A 144 3.74 -0.77 11.91
CA GLY A 144 4.57 -1.81 12.54
C GLY A 144 5.54 -1.24 13.57
N LYS A 145 6.21 -0.14 13.22
CA LYS A 145 7.23 0.48 14.06
C LYS A 145 6.65 1.26 15.24
N TYR A 146 5.67 2.12 15.00
CA TYR A 146 5.23 3.12 15.97
C TYR A 146 3.93 2.77 16.69
N ILE A 147 3.04 2.02 16.04
CA ILE A 147 1.70 1.70 16.57
C ILE A 147 1.67 0.29 17.13
N ASP A 148 1.89 -0.71 16.28
CA ASP A 148 1.88 -2.12 16.64
C ASP A 148 3.09 -2.49 17.51
N LYS A 149 4.24 -1.84 17.26
CA LYS A 149 5.55 -2.16 17.86
C LYS A 149 5.89 -3.64 17.69
N MET A 150 5.67 -4.14 16.48
CA MET A 150 5.90 -5.52 16.07
C MET A 150 7.14 -5.62 15.18
N ASN A 151 7.71 -6.81 15.11
CA ASN A 151 8.96 -7.06 14.38
C ASN A 151 8.77 -7.32 12.88
N TYR A 152 7.54 -7.22 12.36
CA TYR A 152 7.30 -7.46 10.93
C TYR A 152 7.95 -6.38 10.07
N ARG A 153 8.41 -6.80 8.90
CA ARG A 153 8.98 -5.94 7.86
C ARG A 153 7.97 -5.74 6.73
N VAL A 154 8.20 -4.71 5.94
CA VAL A 154 7.38 -4.36 4.78
C VAL A 154 8.26 -4.31 3.55
N TYR A 155 7.89 -5.07 2.52
CA TYR A 155 8.60 -5.17 1.26
C TYR A 155 7.75 -4.59 0.13
N CYS A 156 8.33 -3.74 -0.70
CA CYS A 156 7.62 -3.10 -1.81
C CYS A 156 8.42 -3.22 -3.10
N ILE A 157 7.87 -3.84 -4.15
CA ILE A 157 8.53 -3.89 -5.48
C ILE A 157 7.96 -2.79 -6.38
N ILE A 158 8.86 -1.97 -6.92
CA ILE A 158 8.57 -0.77 -7.72
C ILE A 158 9.23 -0.94 -9.09
N GLY A 159 8.53 -0.58 -10.17
CA GLY A 159 9.12 -0.50 -11.50
C GLY A 159 9.98 0.75 -11.69
N ASP A 160 11.03 0.68 -12.49
CA ASP A 160 11.81 1.86 -12.87
C ASP A 160 11.01 2.93 -13.63
N GLY A 161 10.13 2.52 -14.55
CA GLY A 161 9.20 3.45 -15.21
C GLY A 161 8.19 4.07 -14.24
N GLU A 162 7.77 3.30 -13.23
CA GLU A 162 6.89 3.76 -12.16
C GLU A 162 7.58 4.79 -11.24
N SER A 163 8.90 4.69 -11.04
CA SER A 163 9.67 5.63 -10.21
C SER A 163 9.67 7.09 -10.73
N ALA A 164 9.14 7.33 -11.93
CA ALA A 164 8.88 8.67 -12.44
C ALA A 164 7.73 9.39 -11.73
N GLU A 165 6.80 8.65 -11.10
CA GLU A 165 5.66 9.22 -10.38
C GLU A 165 6.12 10.02 -9.16
N GLY A 166 5.59 11.25 -9.00
CA GLY A 166 5.95 12.15 -7.92
C GLY A 166 5.68 11.57 -6.52
N SER A 167 4.61 10.77 -6.39
CA SER A 167 4.23 10.11 -5.14
C SER A 167 5.27 9.12 -4.62
N ILE A 168 6.09 8.52 -5.48
CA ILE A 168 7.22 7.68 -5.06
C ILE A 168 8.22 8.53 -4.26
N TRP A 169 8.52 9.74 -4.72
CA TRP A 169 9.49 10.63 -4.07
C TRP A 169 8.94 11.24 -2.77
N GLU A 170 7.64 11.55 -2.74
CA GLU A 170 6.94 11.93 -1.50
C GLU A 170 7.07 10.81 -0.44
N ALA A 171 6.88 9.54 -0.85
CA ALA A 171 7.01 8.39 0.03
C ALA A 171 8.45 8.10 0.48
N LEU A 172 9.44 8.30 -0.39
CA LEU A 172 10.86 8.22 -0.02
C LEU A 172 11.20 9.25 1.06
N ALA A 173 10.77 10.50 0.87
CA ALA A 173 10.98 11.57 1.85
C ALA A 173 10.30 11.24 3.19
N PHE A 174 9.03 10.83 3.17
CA PHE A 174 8.30 10.41 4.36
C PHE A 174 9.01 9.29 5.13
N SER A 175 9.43 8.23 4.42
CA SER A 175 10.01 7.04 5.04
C SER A 175 11.36 7.33 5.71
N SER A 176 12.16 8.23 5.11
CA SER A 176 13.42 8.69 5.71
C SER A 176 13.17 9.56 6.94
N HIS A 177 12.20 10.48 6.87
CA HIS A 177 11.85 11.38 7.96
C HIS A 177 11.42 10.59 9.20
N TYR A 178 10.59 9.58 9.00
CA TYR A 178 10.12 8.66 10.04
C TYR A 178 11.03 7.44 10.25
N ARG A 179 12.25 7.43 9.70
CA ARG A 179 13.28 6.41 9.96
C ARG A 179 12.75 4.98 9.86
N LEU A 180 11.99 4.66 8.81
CA LEU A 180 11.31 3.37 8.65
C LEU A 180 12.29 2.25 8.25
N ASP A 181 13.14 1.83 9.18
CA ASP A 181 14.14 0.75 9.01
C ASP A 181 13.55 -0.68 8.87
N ASN A 182 12.24 -0.81 9.09
CA ASN A 182 11.46 -2.00 8.75
C ASN A 182 10.88 -1.96 7.33
N LEU A 183 11.13 -0.92 6.53
CA LEU A 183 10.72 -0.81 5.12
C LEU A 183 11.88 -1.12 4.16
N VAL A 184 11.62 -2.02 3.22
CA VAL A 184 12.51 -2.35 2.11
C VAL A 184 11.80 -2.11 0.79
N ALA A 185 12.34 -1.21 -0.03
CA ALA A 185 11.88 -0.97 -1.40
C ALA A 185 12.82 -1.65 -2.39
N ILE A 186 12.29 -2.42 -3.33
CA ILE A 186 13.05 -3.07 -4.40
C ILE A 186 12.70 -2.40 -5.73
N PHE A 187 13.64 -1.68 -6.30
CA PHE A 187 13.50 -1.06 -7.61
C PHE A 187 13.93 -2.05 -8.69
N ASP A 188 12.96 -2.55 -9.46
CA ASP A 188 13.17 -3.37 -10.65
C ASP A 188 13.60 -2.48 -11.82
N ILE A 189 14.92 -2.30 -11.96
CA ILE A 189 15.53 -1.43 -12.97
C ILE A 189 15.81 -2.26 -14.22
N ASN A 190 14.71 -2.55 -14.93
CA ASN A 190 14.68 -3.40 -16.12
C ASN A 190 14.89 -2.64 -17.44
N ARG A 191 15.21 -1.33 -17.36
CA ARG A 191 15.48 -0.38 -18.45
C ARG A 191 14.26 0.09 -19.23
N LEU A 192 13.12 -0.60 -19.18
CA LEU A 192 12.04 -0.43 -20.15
C LEU A 192 10.70 -0.09 -19.48
N GLY A 193 10.10 1.01 -19.92
CA GLY A 193 8.72 1.38 -19.61
C GLY A 193 7.71 0.60 -20.44
N GLN A 194 6.54 1.19 -20.65
CA GLN A 194 5.50 0.58 -21.50
C GLN A 194 5.81 0.73 -23.00
N SER A 195 6.19 1.92 -23.43
CA SER A 195 6.32 2.28 -24.86
C SER A 195 7.77 2.48 -25.32
N GLU A 196 8.70 2.67 -24.40
CA GLU A 196 10.09 3.01 -24.68
C GLU A 196 10.97 2.71 -23.46
N ALA A 197 12.28 2.93 -23.62
CA ALA A 197 13.22 2.89 -22.52
C ALA A 197 12.93 3.97 -21.47
N THR A 198 13.18 3.66 -20.19
CA THR A 198 13.01 4.61 -19.10
C THR A 198 14.05 5.73 -19.18
N SER A 199 13.72 6.89 -18.61
CA SER A 199 14.56 8.10 -18.71
C SER A 199 16.00 7.91 -18.23
N LEU A 200 16.23 6.97 -17.31
CA LEU A 200 17.55 6.63 -16.79
C LEU A 200 18.13 5.33 -17.36
N ASN A 201 17.38 4.52 -18.09
CA ASN A 201 17.83 3.21 -18.55
C ASN A 201 18.49 2.41 -17.40
N HIS A 202 19.73 1.92 -17.59
CA HIS A 202 20.54 1.26 -16.57
C HIS A 202 21.60 2.19 -15.95
N LYS A 203 21.35 3.50 -15.83
CA LYS A 203 22.20 4.43 -15.08
C LYS A 203 22.02 4.23 -13.57
N MET A 204 22.52 3.09 -13.08
CA MET A 204 22.33 2.63 -11.69
C MET A 204 22.89 3.63 -10.67
N ASP A 205 23.98 4.31 -11.02
CA ASP A 205 24.60 5.37 -10.24
C ASP A 205 23.65 6.55 -10.02
N VAL A 206 22.88 6.95 -11.04
CA VAL A 206 21.91 8.05 -10.92
C VAL A 206 20.73 7.65 -10.05
N TYR A 207 20.20 6.42 -10.20
CA TYR A 207 19.18 5.89 -9.28
C TYR A 207 19.69 5.89 -7.84
N GLN A 208 20.90 5.39 -7.62
CA GLN A 208 21.54 5.34 -6.31
C GLN A 208 21.71 6.73 -5.70
N GLN A 209 22.25 7.69 -6.45
CA GLN A 209 22.45 9.07 -5.99
C GLN A 209 21.13 9.73 -5.61
N ARG A 210 20.10 9.60 -6.47
CA ARG A 210 18.78 10.19 -6.20
C ARG A 210 18.18 9.61 -4.92
N ILE A 211 18.12 8.29 -4.79
CA ILE A 211 17.47 7.65 -3.64
C ILE A 211 18.28 7.85 -2.35
N SER A 212 19.61 7.82 -2.43
CA SER A 212 20.48 8.15 -1.28
C SER A 212 20.29 9.60 -0.81
N ALA A 213 20.09 10.54 -1.73
CA ALA A 213 19.83 11.94 -1.39
C ALA A 213 18.51 12.13 -0.63
N PHE A 214 17.56 11.20 -0.77
CA PHE A 214 16.33 11.16 0.02
C PHE A 214 16.50 10.42 1.36
N GLY A 215 17.73 10.13 1.79
CA GLY A 215 18.04 9.60 3.11
C GLY A 215 17.96 8.08 3.26
N TRP A 216 17.80 7.34 2.17
CA TRP A 216 17.71 5.88 2.17
C TRP A 216 19.10 5.22 2.17
N HIS A 217 19.20 4.05 2.79
CA HIS A 217 20.33 3.15 2.53
C HIS A 217 20.10 2.47 1.17
N THR A 218 21.09 2.51 0.27
CA THR A 218 20.95 1.92 -1.08
C THR A 218 21.93 0.78 -1.29
N VAL A 219 21.46 -0.33 -1.83
CA VAL A 219 22.28 -1.48 -2.26
C VAL A 219 22.02 -1.73 -3.74
N VAL A 220 23.05 -1.63 -4.59
CA VAL A 220 22.94 -1.96 -6.02
C VAL A 220 23.33 -3.42 -6.20
N VAL A 221 22.51 -4.17 -6.93
CA VAL A 221 22.72 -5.61 -7.17
C VAL A 221 22.46 -5.98 -8.62
N ASP A 222 23.03 -7.10 -9.06
CA ASP A 222 22.44 -7.88 -10.15
C ASP A 222 21.12 -8.49 -9.68
N GLY A 223 20.01 -8.00 -10.24
CA GLY A 223 18.67 -8.45 -9.86
C GLY A 223 18.33 -9.89 -10.27
N HIS A 224 19.21 -10.53 -11.05
CA HIS A 224 19.11 -11.95 -11.40
C HIS A 224 20.10 -12.84 -10.62
N SER A 225 20.88 -12.25 -9.71
CA SER A 225 21.73 -12.98 -8.78
C SER A 225 21.00 -13.24 -7.47
N VAL A 226 20.57 -14.49 -7.27
CA VAL A 226 19.95 -14.95 -6.00
C VAL A 226 20.88 -14.68 -4.82
N GLU A 227 22.18 -14.85 -4.98
CA GLU A 227 23.17 -14.62 -3.92
C GLU A 227 23.25 -13.14 -3.53
N GLU A 228 23.34 -12.23 -4.50
CA GLU A 228 23.38 -10.79 -4.21
C GLU A 228 22.07 -10.29 -3.60
N LEU A 229 20.92 -10.80 -4.05
CA LEU A 229 19.62 -10.47 -3.47
C LEU A 229 19.54 -10.87 -1.99
N ARG A 230 19.98 -12.08 -1.64
CA ARG A 230 20.03 -12.54 -0.24
C ARG A 230 20.91 -11.63 0.63
N LEU A 231 22.11 -11.30 0.14
CA LEU A 231 23.03 -10.40 0.84
C LEU A 231 22.45 -8.99 0.97
N ALA A 232 21.72 -8.50 -0.03
CA ALA A 232 21.06 -7.20 0.04
C ALA A 232 19.91 -7.16 1.06
N PHE A 233 19.12 -8.23 1.16
CA PHE A 233 18.11 -8.34 2.21
C PHE A 233 18.74 -8.47 3.61
N GLU A 234 19.85 -9.18 3.74
CA GLU A 234 20.63 -9.20 4.97
C GLU A 234 21.15 -7.82 5.36
N ALA A 235 21.71 -7.07 4.41
CA ALA A 235 22.12 -5.69 4.63
C ALA A 235 20.93 -4.81 5.07
N ALA A 236 19.74 -5.02 4.48
CA ALA A 236 18.53 -4.30 4.85
C ALA A 236 18.05 -4.62 6.28
N ARG A 237 18.20 -5.86 6.76
CA ARG A 237 17.91 -6.23 8.17
C ARG A 237 18.89 -5.56 9.14
N ASN A 238 20.12 -5.35 8.71
CA ASN A 238 21.22 -4.81 9.52
C ASN A 238 21.42 -3.30 9.35
N CYS A 239 20.42 -2.57 8.84
CA CYS A 239 20.47 -1.11 8.64
C CYS A 239 19.46 -0.37 9.53
N PRO A 240 19.73 -0.20 10.83
CA PRO A 240 18.82 0.51 11.72
C PRO A 240 18.69 1.99 11.34
N GLU A 241 17.57 2.60 11.74
CA GLU A 241 17.25 4.02 11.56
C GLU A 241 17.08 4.52 10.11
N LYS A 242 17.25 3.65 9.09
CA LYS A 242 17.06 4.04 7.68
C LYS A 242 16.23 3.01 6.91
N PRO A 243 15.25 3.45 6.10
CA PRO A 243 14.66 2.57 5.10
C PRO A 243 15.72 2.15 4.06
N THR A 244 15.57 0.95 3.51
CA THR A 244 16.54 0.38 2.55
C THR A 244 15.95 0.24 1.15
N ALA A 245 16.69 0.71 0.14
CA ALA A 245 16.37 0.56 -1.26
C ALA A 245 17.35 -0.41 -1.93
N ILE A 246 16.85 -1.54 -2.42
CA ILE A 246 17.60 -2.48 -3.25
C ILE A 246 17.37 -2.08 -4.71
N LEU A 247 18.43 -1.64 -5.38
CA LEU A 247 18.43 -1.20 -6.77
C LEU A 247 18.87 -2.37 -7.65
N ALA A 248 17.90 -3.17 -8.05
CA ALA A 248 18.12 -4.39 -8.80
C ALA A 248 18.24 -4.07 -10.30
N LYS A 249 19.45 -4.19 -10.85
CA LYS A 249 19.65 -4.12 -12.31
C LYS A 249 19.12 -5.42 -12.92
N THR A 250 18.06 -5.33 -13.71
CA THR A 250 17.40 -6.49 -14.33
C THR A 250 17.22 -6.28 -15.82
N PHE A 251 16.68 -7.27 -16.52
CA PHE A 251 16.30 -7.17 -17.92
C PHE A 251 14.83 -7.55 -18.10
N LYS A 252 14.07 -6.70 -18.79
CA LYS A 252 12.65 -6.98 -19.05
C LYS A 252 12.53 -8.21 -19.95
N GLY A 253 11.69 -9.17 -19.58
CA GLY A 253 11.63 -10.45 -20.28
C GLY A 253 12.85 -11.34 -20.08
N HIS A 254 13.58 -11.22 -18.96
CA HIS A 254 14.74 -12.06 -18.66
C HIS A 254 14.44 -13.55 -18.94
N ASP A 255 15.41 -14.23 -19.56
CA ASP A 255 15.33 -15.61 -20.05
C ASP A 255 14.34 -15.91 -21.18
N PHE A 256 13.61 -14.92 -21.70
CA PHE A 256 12.81 -15.11 -22.91
C PHE A 256 13.70 -14.89 -24.13
N SER A 257 14.36 -15.95 -24.59
CA SER A 257 15.28 -15.91 -25.75
C SER A 257 14.64 -15.21 -26.97
N GLY A 258 15.27 -14.13 -27.44
CA GLY A 258 14.78 -13.32 -28.57
C GLY A 258 13.71 -12.28 -28.20
N ILE A 259 13.41 -12.12 -26.91
CA ILE A 259 12.46 -11.14 -26.36
C ILE A 259 13.11 -10.30 -25.25
N ALA A 260 14.00 -10.91 -24.46
CA ALA A 260 14.70 -10.24 -23.36
C ALA A 260 15.35 -8.92 -23.82
N ASP A 261 15.13 -7.88 -23.03
CA ASP A 261 15.63 -6.51 -23.25
C ASP A 261 15.13 -5.83 -24.55
N LEU A 262 14.06 -6.33 -25.18
CA LEU A 262 13.47 -5.71 -26.36
C LEU A 262 12.27 -4.82 -26.02
N ASP A 263 12.17 -3.70 -26.75
CA ASP A 263 10.99 -2.84 -26.75
C ASP A 263 9.74 -3.57 -27.29
N ASN A 264 8.57 -2.95 -27.10
CA ASN A 264 7.30 -3.39 -27.69
C ASN A 264 6.81 -4.78 -27.23
N TRP A 265 7.28 -5.28 -26.08
CA TRP A 265 6.80 -6.51 -25.44
C TRP A 265 6.13 -6.30 -24.08
N HIS A 266 5.93 -5.05 -23.66
CA HIS A 266 5.14 -4.75 -22.47
C HIS A 266 3.65 -5.04 -22.71
N GLY A 267 2.99 -5.70 -21.76
CA GLY A 267 1.55 -5.96 -21.83
C GLY A 267 1.12 -6.94 -22.92
N LYS A 268 2.06 -7.72 -23.46
CA LYS A 268 1.79 -8.70 -24.51
C LYS A 268 2.01 -10.13 -23.99
N PRO A 269 1.01 -11.02 -24.08
CA PRO A 269 1.25 -12.45 -23.96
C PRO A 269 2.22 -12.91 -25.06
N LEU A 270 2.91 -14.03 -24.87
CA LEU A 270 3.96 -14.46 -25.78
C LEU A 270 3.40 -15.13 -27.05
N GLY A 271 2.20 -15.74 -26.95
CA GLY A 271 1.49 -16.32 -28.09
C GLY A 271 2.32 -17.35 -28.85
N SER A 272 2.71 -17.04 -30.10
CA SER A 272 3.50 -17.97 -30.93
C SER A 272 4.92 -18.23 -30.40
N GLN A 273 5.47 -17.33 -29.56
CA GLN A 273 6.81 -17.48 -29.00
C GLN A 273 6.83 -18.36 -27.73
N SER A 274 5.67 -18.68 -27.17
CA SER A 274 5.54 -19.31 -25.86
C SER A 274 6.17 -20.69 -25.80
N GLU A 275 5.91 -21.56 -26.78
CA GLU A 275 6.41 -22.94 -26.78
C GLU A 275 7.95 -22.97 -26.69
N LYS A 276 8.61 -22.15 -27.51
CA LYS A 276 10.08 -22.01 -27.51
C LYS A 276 10.60 -21.48 -26.18
N VAL A 277 9.96 -20.44 -25.63
CA VAL A 277 10.36 -19.85 -24.35
C VAL A 277 10.17 -20.84 -23.21
N LEU A 278 9.03 -21.53 -23.15
CA LEU A 278 8.72 -22.51 -22.12
C LEU A 278 9.67 -23.71 -22.18
N ALA A 279 10.01 -24.21 -23.37
CA ALA A 279 10.99 -25.29 -23.53
C ALA A 279 12.38 -24.87 -23.01
N ASN A 280 12.82 -23.65 -23.33
CA ASN A 280 14.09 -23.12 -22.84
C ASN A 280 14.11 -22.96 -21.32
N LEU A 281 13.03 -22.46 -20.72
CA LEU A 281 12.90 -22.32 -19.27
C LEU A 281 12.87 -23.69 -18.60
N GLN A 282 12.12 -24.66 -19.14
CA GLN A 282 12.03 -26.00 -18.58
C GLN A 282 13.40 -26.71 -18.57
N ALA A 283 14.23 -26.49 -19.59
CA ALA A 283 15.58 -27.04 -19.67
C ALA A 283 16.56 -26.45 -18.64
N LYS A 284 16.22 -25.31 -18.02
CA LYS A 284 17.04 -24.69 -16.97
C LYS A 284 16.78 -25.24 -15.57
N ILE A 285 15.61 -25.86 -15.34
CA ILE A 285 15.25 -26.43 -14.04
C ILE A 285 16.11 -27.65 -13.77
N LYS A 286 16.79 -27.67 -12.62
CA LYS A 286 17.65 -28.78 -12.22
C LYS A 286 16.96 -29.77 -11.29
N GLU A 287 16.11 -29.26 -10.39
CA GLU A 287 15.42 -30.01 -9.34
C GLU A 287 13.90 -29.83 -9.45
N PRO A 288 13.25 -30.53 -10.41
CA PRO A 288 11.84 -30.31 -10.73
C PRO A 288 10.87 -30.72 -9.60
N ASP A 289 11.25 -31.67 -8.76
CA ASP A 289 10.39 -32.24 -7.72
C ASP A 289 10.60 -31.60 -6.33
N MET A 290 11.65 -30.79 -6.16
CA MET A 290 12.00 -30.17 -4.89
C MET A 290 11.27 -28.84 -4.70
N LYS A 291 10.65 -28.69 -3.53
CA LYS A 291 9.96 -27.46 -3.12
C LYS A 291 10.57 -26.89 -1.86
N LEU A 292 10.79 -25.57 -1.85
CA LEU A 292 11.11 -24.83 -0.64
C LEU A 292 9.82 -24.56 0.13
N SER A 293 9.90 -24.46 1.45
CA SER A 293 8.75 -24.05 2.28
C SER A 293 8.94 -22.63 2.78
N THR A 294 7.82 -21.97 3.09
CA THR A 294 7.80 -20.66 3.72
C THR A 294 8.25 -20.75 5.18
N THR A 295 8.68 -19.62 5.73
CA THR A 295 8.95 -19.48 7.17
C THR A 295 7.77 -18.77 7.82
N SER A 296 7.07 -19.43 8.75
CA SER A 296 5.96 -18.81 9.49
C SER A 296 6.48 -18.03 10.71
N PRO A 297 5.82 -16.93 11.13
CA PRO A 297 6.21 -16.24 12.36
C PRO A 297 6.00 -17.13 13.59
N GLU A 298 6.82 -16.95 14.62
CA GLU A 298 6.66 -17.67 15.88
C GLU A 298 5.29 -17.36 16.51
N ASN A 299 4.61 -18.41 17.01
CA ASN A 299 3.33 -18.30 17.72
C ASN A 299 3.52 -17.53 19.03
N MET A 300 3.39 -16.21 18.97
CA MET A 300 3.28 -15.38 20.17
C MET A 300 1.83 -15.40 20.64
N THR A 301 1.63 -15.59 21.94
CA THR A 301 0.32 -15.64 22.59
C THR A 301 -0.51 -14.40 22.28
N GLU A 302 -1.83 -14.62 22.09
CA GLU A 302 -2.87 -13.66 21.75
C GLU A 302 -2.76 -12.34 22.54
N LYS A 303 -2.16 -11.30 21.95
CA LYS A 303 -2.35 -9.91 22.39
C LYS A 303 -3.39 -9.14 21.57
N ASP A 304 -3.91 -9.74 20.50
CA ASP A 304 -4.64 -9.01 19.45
C ASP A 304 -6.18 -9.08 19.53
N SER A 305 -6.77 -9.84 20.46
CA SER A 305 -8.24 -9.98 20.55
C SER A 305 -8.97 -8.71 21.05
N HIS A 306 -8.25 -7.68 21.47
CA HIS A 306 -8.81 -6.45 22.06
C HIS A 306 -8.94 -5.27 21.08
N LEU A 307 -8.55 -5.42 19.81
CA LEU A 307 -8.44 -4.29 18.90
C LEU A 307 -9.72 -3.98 18.11
N ILE A 308 -10.71 -4.88 18.03
CA ILE A 308 -11.89 -4.70 17.18
C ILE A 308 -13.12 -4.39 18.05
N GLY A 309 -13.66 -3.17 17.90
CA GLY A 309 -14.82 -2.71 18.65
C GLY A 309 -15.38 -1.41 18.07
N HIS A 310 -16.62 -1.08 18.45
CA HIS A 310 -17.29 0.15 18.02
C HIS A 310 -16.57 1.37 18.62
N MET A 311 -16.34 2.39 17.80
CA MET A 311 -15.81 3.69 18.22
C MET A 311 -16.95 4.45 18.89
N LEU A 312 -16.85 4.73 20.20
CA LEU A 312 -17.87 5.47 20.94
C LEU A 312 -17.31 6.79 21.42
N MET A 313 -18.07 7.87 21.24
CA MET A 313 -17.74 9.12 21.92
C MET A 313 -17.88 8.94 23.43
N PRO A 314 -16.95 9.46 24.25
CA PRO A 314 -16.99 9.33 25.71
C PRO A 314 -18.12 10.12 26.37
N SER A 315 -18.73 11.06 25.65
CA SER A 315 -19.91 11.83 26.10
C SER A 315 -20.65 12.40 24.88
N PRO A 316 -21.91 12.86 25.02
CA PRO A 316 -22.58 13.65 23.98
C PRO A 316 -21.83 14.96 23.65
N PRO A 317 -22.15 15.61 22.51
CA PRO A 317 -21.74 16.99 22.24
C PRO A 317 -22.05 17.92 23.42
N SER A 318 -21.29 19.00 23.56
CA SER A 318 -21.42 19.95 24.67
C SER A 318 -21.34 21.39 24.18
N PHE A 319 -22.13 21.70 23.14
CA PHE A 319 -22.22 23.04 22.56
C PHE A 319 -23.43 23.80 23.12
N THR A 320 -23.34 25.13 23.14
CA THR A 320 -24.41 26.03 23.54
C THR A 320 -25.22 26.43 22.31
N LYS A 321 -26.52 26.13 22.31
CA LYS A 321 -27.41 26.50 21.21
C LYS A 321 -27.35 28.01 20.93
N GLY A 322 -27.21 28.37 19.66
CA GLY A 322 -27.07 29.76 19.20
C GLY A 322 -25.64 30.33 19.25
N GLU A 323 -24.67 29.66 19.88
CA GLU A 323 -23.28 30.11 19.81
C GLU A 323 -22.70 29.87 18.40
N ASN A 324 -21.78 30.74 17.95
CA ASN A 324 -21.17 30.61 16.62
C ASN A 324 -19.92 29.75 16.68
N VAL A 325 -19.93 28.60 15.99
CA VAL A 325 -18.78 27.69 15.90
C VAL A 325 -18.55 27.30 14.44
N ALA A 326 -17.30 27.33 13.99
CA ALA A 326 -16.95 26.83 12.67
C ALA A 326 -16.90 25.30 12.68
N THR A 327 -17.47 24.63 11.69
CA THR A 327 -17.49 23.15 11.68
C THR A 327 -16.09 22.53 11.58
N ARG A 328 -15.11 23.21 10.98
CA ARG A 328 -13.69 22.78 11.04
C ARG A 328 -13.14 22.78 12.47
N ALA A 329 -13.54 23.74 13.31
CA ALA A 329 -13.10 23.83 14.70
C ALA A 329 -13.81 22.80 15.58
N ALA A 330 -15.09 22.54 15.31
CA ALA A 330 -15.88 21.48 15.94
C ALA A 330 -15.32 20.10 15.58
N TYR A 331 -14.91 19.88 14.32
CA TYR A 331 -14.22 18.68 13.88
C TYR A 331 -12.98 18.39 14.74
N GLY A 332 -12.09 19.36 14.90
CA GLY A 332 -10.89 19.16 15.73
C GLY A 332 -11.22 18.80 17.19
N THR A 333 -12.29 19.38 17.75
CA THR A 333 -12.78 19.00 19.09
C THR A 333 -13.28 17.56 19.12
N ALA A 334 -14.10 17.17 18.13
CA ALA A 334 -14.64 15.83 18.01
C ALA A 334 -13.54 14.77 17.81
N LEU A 335 -12.57 15.04 16.94
CA LEU A 335 -11.43 14.16 16.70
C LEU A 335 -10.60 13.95 17.97
N ALA A 336 -10.26 15.03 18.67
CA ALA A 336 -9.53 14.96 19.94
C ALA A 336 -10.30 14.17 21.01
N LYS A 337 -11.61 14.37 21.09
CA LYS A 337 -12.50 13.64 22.00
C LYS A 337 -12.54 12.14 21.68
N LEU A 338 -12.66 11.78 20.40
CA LEU A 338 -12.63 10.39 19.95
C LEU A 338 -11.25 9.74 20.19
N GLY A 339 -10.17 10.46 19.92
CA GLY A 339 -8.80 10.00 20.14
C GLY A 339 -8.47 9.72 21.61
N LYS A 340 -9.02 10.51 22.55
CA LYS A 340 -8.93 10.23 24.00
C LYS A 340 -9.60 8.91 24.38
N ALA A 341 -10.68 8.55 23.69
CA ALA A 341 -11.46 7.35 23.99
C ALA A 341 -10.87 6.09 23.33
N ASN A 342 -10.17 6.23 22.20
CA ASN A 342 -9.63 5.07 21.49
C ASN A 342 -8.25 5.35 20.86
N PRO A 343 -7.20 4.58 21.24
CA PRO A 343 -5.85 4.77 20.71
C PRO A 343 -5.69 4.39 19.22
N ARG A 344 -6.66 3.68 18.62
CA ARG A 344 -6.67 3.34 17.18
C ARG A 344 -7.01 4.53 16.29
N VAL A 345 -7.52 5.63 16.85
CA VAL A 345 -7.81 6.84 16.08
C VAL A 345 -6.49 7.53 15.76
N ILE A 346 -6.16 7.59 14.47
CA ILE A 346 -4.93 8.22 13.98
C ILE A 346 -5.30 9.37 13.04
N GLY A 347 -4.83 10.57 13.34
CA GLY A 347 -4.95 11.74 12.46
C GLY A 347 -3.73 11.86 11.56
N LEU A 348 -3.96 12.16 10.29
CA LEU A 348 -2.91 12.53 9.33
C LEU A 348 -3.24 13.90 8.77
N ASP A 349 -2.25 14.76 8.57
CA ASP A 349 -2.47 16.09 8.00
C ASP A 349 -1.30 16.50 7.10
N GLY A 350 -1.61 17.22 6.02
CA GLY A 350 -0.63 17.73 5.07
C GLY A 350 -0.20 19.18 5.36
N ASP A 351 0.44 19.42 6.51
CA ASP A 351 0.86 20.74 7.00
C ASP A 351 -0.24 21.83 7.12
N THR A 352 -1.49 21.42 7.24
CA THR A 352 -2.66 22.31 7.42
C THR A 352 -3.35 22.16 8.79
N LYS A 353 -2.73 21.42 9.72
CA LYS A 353 -3.26 21.03 11.04
C LYS A 353 -3.81 22.16 11.92
N ASN A 354 -3.23 23.36 11.80
CA ASN A 354 -3.69 24.56 12.49
C ASN A 354 -4.98 25.15 11.87
N SER A 355 -5.24 24.85 10.60
CA SER A 355 -6.36 25.35 9.80
C SER A 355 -7.50 24.35 9.73
N THR A 356 -7.19 23.05 9.66
CA THR A 356 -8.15 21.93 9.77
C THR A 356 -8.56 21.67 11.22
N PHE A 357 -7.79 22.19 12.19
CA PHE A 357 -7.88 21.91 13.63
C PHE A 357 -7.58 20.45 14.01
N SER A 358 -7.01 19.65 13.11
CA SER A 358 -6.53 18.30 13.42
C SER A 358 -5.40 18.32 14.47
N ILE A 359 -4.72 19.47 14.64
CA ILE A 359 -3.70 19.68 15.69
C ILE A 359 -4.21 19.37 17.10
N LYS A 360 -5.51 19.49 17.36
CA LYS A 360 -6.11 19.14 18.65
C LYS A 360 -5.93 17.66 19.01
N LEU A 361 -5.89 16.75 18.02
CA LEU A 361 -5.55 15.34 18.28
C LEU A 361 -4.07 15.19 18.65
N LYS A 362 -3.18 15.93 17.99
CA LYS A 362 -1.76 15.95 18.33
C LYS A 362 -1.52 16.42 19.77
N GLU A 363 -2.29 17.41 20.23
CA GLU A 363 -2.25 17.91 21.62
C GLU A 363 -2.78 16.88 22.63
N VAL A 364 -3.69 15.99 22.22
CA VAL A 364 -4.14 14.86 23.05
C VAL A 364 -3.04 13.82 23.21
N ASN A 365 -2.48 13.37 22.09
CA ASN A 365 -1.42 12.38 22.06
C ASN A 365 -0.68 12.49 20.73
N GLU A 366 0.58 12.91 20.79
CA GLU A 366 1.41 13.05 19.59
C GLU A 366 1.58 11.73 18.82
N ASN A 367 1.50 10.58 19.51
CA ASN A 367 1.63 9.26 18.87
C ASN A 367 0.40 8.89 18.02
N GLN A 368 -0.72 9.61 18.17
CA GLN A 368 -1.93 9.45 17.36
C GLN A 368 -1.98 10.42 16.19
N PHE A 369 -0.88 11.13 15.91
CA PHE A 369 -0.83 12.12 14.83
C PHE A 369 0.39 11.90 13.94
N VAL A 370 0.16 11.85 12.63
CA VAL A 370 1.19 11.72 11.61
C VAL A 370 1.21 12.99 10.77
N GLU A 371 2.32 13.73 10.83
CA GLU A 371 2.55 14.85 9.91
C GLU A 371 3.00 14.31 8.55
N CYS A 372 2.25 14.61 7.50
CA CYS A 372 2.54 14.16 6.15
C CYS A 372 3.19 15.23 5.28
N PHE A 373 3.33 16.47 5.78
CA PHE A 373 3.83 17.63 5.04
C PHE A 373 2.97 17.93 3.80
N ILE A 374 3.40 18.85 2.94
CA ILE A 374 2.66 19.22 1.72
C ILE A 374 2.84 18.12 0.65
N ALA A 375 2.15 17.00 0.86
CA ALA A 375 2.25 15.77 0.06
C ALA A 375 0.95 14.94 0.17
N GLU A 376 -0.16 15.48 -0.35
CA GLU A 376 -1.49 14.88 -0.15
C GLU A 376 -1.61 13.48 -0.76
N GLN A 377 -0.94 13.21 -1.88
CA GLN A 377 -0.93 11.87 -2.50
C GLN A 377 -0.33 10.84 -1.54
N ASN A 378 0.85 11.15 -0.99
CA ASN A 378 1.48 10.30 0.00
C ASN A 378 0.68 10.23 1.31
N MET A 379 0.09 11.33 1.80
CA MET A 379 -0.78 11.32 2.97
C MET A 379 -1.91 10.28 2.81
N VAL A 380 -2.58 10.28 1.65
CA VAL A 380 -3.62 9.29 1.35
C VAL A 380 -3.06 7.88 1.31
N GLY A 381 -1.95 7.64 0.61
CA GLY A 381 -1.31 6.31 0.58
C GLY A 381 -0.91 5.79 1.97
N VAL A 382 -0.26 6.63 2.79
CA VAL A 382 0.11 6.30 4.18
C VAL A 382 -1.12 5.99 5.02
N GLY A 383 -2.19 6.80 4.89
CA GLY A 383 -3.45 6.56 5.60
C GLY A 383 -4.12 5.23 5.22
N ILE A 384 -4.06 4.83 3.95
CA ILE A 384 -4.53 3.50 3.51
C ILE A 384 -3.69 2.41 4.18
N GLY A 385 -2.35 2.54 4.17
CA GLY A 385 -1.44 1.56 4.78
C GLY A 385 -1.64 1.37 6.28
N LEU A 386 -1.93 2.46 7.01
CA LEU A 386 -2.27 2.42 8.43
C LEU A 386 -3.63 1.73 8.70
N ALA A 387 -4.58 1.85 7.77
CA ALA A 387 -5.91 1.26 7.89
C ALA A 387 -5.95 -0.24 7.50
N CYS A 388 -4.95 -0.73 6.76
CA CYS A 388 -4.86 -2.13 6.36
C CYS A 388 -4.94 -3.07 7.56
N ARG A 389 -5.59 -4.23 7.35
CA ARG A 389 -5.85 -5.25 8.38
C ARG A 389 -6.51 -4.71 9.64
N GLU A 390 -7.31 -3.64 9.49
CA GLU A 390 -8.03 -2.97 10.55
C GLU A 390 -7.12 -2.53 11.73
N ARG A 391 -5.84 -2.23 11.49
CA ARG A 391 -4.94 -1.84 12.60
C ARG A 391 -5.33 -0.50 13.21
N THR A 392 -5.71 0.47 12.39
CA THR A 392 -6.11 1.82 12.84
C THR A 392 -7.41 2.29 12.19
N VAL A 393 -7.97 3.38 12.74
CA VAL A 393 -9.06 4.16 12.13
C VAL A 393 -8.49 5.54 11.80
N THR A 394 -8.24 5.77 10.51
CA THR A 394 -7.53 6.96 10.04
C THR A 394 -8.47 8.12 9.75
N PHE A 395 -8.03 9.32 10.08
CA PHE A 395 -8.63 10.60 9.70
C PHE A 395 -7.60 11.44 8.95
N LEU A 396 -7.76 11.56 7.63
CA LEU A 396 -6.89 12.31 6.74
C LEU A 396 -7.42 13.73 6.57
N ASN A 397 -6.56 14.73 6.77
CA ASN A 397 -6.95 16.12 6.91
C ASN A 397 -6.24 17.02 5.90
N ALA A 398 -7.02 17.81 5.17
CA ALA A 398 -6.51 18.85 4.30
C ALA A 398 -7.60 19.92 4.08
N PHE A 399 -7.30 20.91 3.25
CA PHE A 399 -8.36 21.68 2.61
C PHE A 399 -9.06 20.74 1.61
N ALA A 400 -10.39 20.80 1.53
CA ALA A 400 -11.16 19.96 0.63
C ALA A 400 -10.71 20.11 -0.84
N ALA A 401 -10.26 21.31 -1.22
CA ALA A 401 -9.70 21.59 -2.55
C ALA A 401 -8.47 20.72 -2.85
N PHE A 402 -7.61 20.47 -1.87
CA PHE A 402 -6.34 19.76 -2.08
C PHE A 402 -6.50 18.24 -2.08
N PHE A 403 -7.65 17.69 -1.67
CA PHE A 403 -7.93 16.28 -1.97
C PHE A 403 -8.04 15.97 -3.46
N THR A 404 -8.26 16.98 -4.32
CA THR A 404 -8.16 16.82 -5.78
C THR A 404 -6.75 16.37 -6.21
N ARG A 405 -5.72 16.79 -5.47
CA ARG A 405 -4.32 16.37 -5.69
C ARG A 405 -4.11 14.88 -5.46
N ALA A 406 -4.95 14.26 -4.64
CA ALA A 406 -4.87 12.85 -4.25
C ALA A 406 -6.05 12.02 -4.77
N PHE A 407 -6.79 12.50 -5.78
CA PHE A 407 -8.01 11.84 -6.22
C PHE A 407 -7.77 10.41 -6.72
N ASP A 408 -6.64 10.16 -7.38
CA ASP A 408 -6.31 8.80 -7.84
C ASP A 408 -6.02 7.84 -6.68
N GLN A 409 -5.38 8.32 -5.61
CA GLN A 409 -5.18 7.54 -4.38
C GLN A 409 -6.50 7.28 -3.66
N ILE A 410 -7.42 8.26 -3.62
CA ILE A 410 -8.77 8.09 -3.04
C ILE A 410 -9.58 7.06 -3.84
N ARG A 411 -9.51 7.13 -5.18
CA ARG A 411 -10.13 6.16 -6.08
C ARG A 411 -9.59 4.75 -5.84
N MET A 412 -8.27 4.61 -5.73
CA MET A 412 -7.62 3.34 -5.45
C MET A 412 -7.86 2.84 -4.02
N ALA A 413 -8.09 3.73 -3.04
CA ALA A 413 -8.51 3.36 -1.69
C ALA A 413 -9.86 2.61 -1.70
N ALA A 414 -10.83 3.08 -2.50
CA ALA A 414 -12.11 2.42 -2.67
C ALA A 414 -11.98 1.05 -3.35
N ILE A 415 -11.15 0.96 -4.41
CA ILE A 415 -10.84 -0.32 -5.07
C ILE A 415 -10.14 -1.29 -4.11
N SER A 416 -9.32 -0.76 -3.21
CA SER A 416 -8.67 -1.50 -2.12
C SER A 416 -9.60 -1.83 -0.96
N GLN A 417 -10.90 -1.49 -1.04
CA GLN A 417 -11.86 -1.69 0.04
C GLN A 417 -11.39 -1.11 1.39
N SER A 418 -10.63 -0.01 1.34
CA SER A 418 -10.05 0.61 2.52
C SER A 418 -11.10 1.36 3.33
N ASN A 419 -10.92 1.39 4.65
CA ASN A 419 -11.74 2.14 5.59
C ASN A 419 -10.98 3.40 6.02
N CYS A 420 -11.18 4.50 5.30
CA CYS A 420 -10.48 5.77 5.52
C CYS A 420 -11.47 6.92 5.64
N ASN A 421 -11.23 7.82 6.61
CA ASN A 421 -12.04 9.02 6.81
C ASN A 421 -11.28 10.25 6.31
N PHE A 422 -11.86 10.96 5.35
CA PHE A 422 -11.31 12.17 4.75
C PHE A 422 -12.05 13.39 5.32
N VAL A 423 -11.30 14.40 5.77
CA VAL A 423 -11.89 15.59 6.35
C VAL A 423 -11.36 16.81 5.61
N GLY A 424 -12.23 17.35 4.76
CA GLY A 424 -11.93 18.48 3.89
C GLY A 424 -12.47 19.76 4.47
N SER A 425 -11.58 20.63 4.90
CA SER A 425 -11.93 21.97 5.39
C SER A 425 -12.01 23.00 4.28
N HIS A 426 -12.35 24.25 4.61
CA HIS A 426 -12.30 25.39 3.68
C HIS A 426 -13.21 25.21 2.45
N ALA A 427 -14.39 24.63 2.68
CA ALA A 427 -15.29 24.31 1.60
C ALA A 427 -16.04 25.54 1.03
N GLY A 428 -16.14 25.61 -0.30
CA GLY A 428 -16.87 26.64 -1.03
C GLY A 428 -16.27 28.04 -0.99
N VAL A 429 -17.01 29.00 -1.55
CA VAL A 429 -16.59 30.41 -1.65
C VAL A 429 -16.52 31.14 -0.30
N SER A 430 -17.13 30.55 0.73
CA SER A 430 -17.26 31.15 2.07
C SER A 430 -15.94 31.34 2.82
N ILE A 431 -14.82 30.84 2.27
CA ILE A 431 -13.50 31.02 2.85
C ILE A 431 -13.02 32.46 2.79
N GLY A 432 -13.49 33.24 1.80
CA GLY A 432 -13.15 34.64 1.61
C GLY A 432 -11.89 34.86 0.77
N GLU A 433 -10.93 35.54 1.36
CA GLU A 433 -9.88 36.31 0.69
C GLU A 433 -8.78 35.47 0.02
N ASP A 434 -8.58 34.21 0.43
CA ASP A 434 -7.58 33.31 -0.19
C ASP A 434 -7.89 33.03 -1.67
N GLY A 435 -9.15 33.18 -2.08
CA GLY A 435 -9.55 33.06 -3.48
C GLY A 435 -9.72 31.62 -3.97
N PRO A 436 -9.97 31.43 -5.27
CA PRO A 436 -10.48 30.18 -5.84
C PRO A 436 -9.50 29.00 -5.76
N SER A 437 -8.20 29.24 -5.59
CA SER A 437 -7.21 28.17 -5.41
C SER A 437 -7.41 27.34 -4.14
N GLN A 438 -8.07 27.90 -3.12
CA GLN A 438 -8.36 27.24 -1.84
C GLN A 438 -9.84 26.82 -1.74
N MET A 439 -10.70 27.34 -2.62
CA MET A 439 -12.14 27.07 -2.60
C MET A 439 -12.41 25.66 -3.13
N ALA A 440 -12.86 24.77 -2.26
CA ALA A 440 -13.34 23.46 -2.70
C ALA A 440 -14.73 23.61 -3.35
N LEU A 441 -14.82 23.42 -4.66
CA LEU A 441 -16.04 23.62 -5.44
C LEU A 441 -16.49 22.34 -6.16
N GLU A 442 -15.58 21.37 -6.31
CA GLU A 442 -15.77 20.08 -6.97
C GLU A 442 -15.71 18.89 -5.99
N ASP A 443 -15.40 19.14 -4.71
CA ASP A 443 -15.15 18.10 -3.70
C ASP A 443 -16.35 17.17 -3.49
N LEU A 444 -17.57 17.72 -3.48
CA LEU A 444 -18.80 16.92 -3.43
C LEU A 444 -18.96 16.04 -4.67
N ALA A 445 -18.62 16.54 -5.86
CA ALA A 445 -18.71 15.75 -7.09
C ALA A 445 -17.67 14.63 -7.09
N MET A 446 -16.44 14.95 -6.69
CA MET A 446 -15.33 14.02 -6.56
C MET A 446 -15.66 12.87 -5.62
N PHE A 447 -16.02 13.14 -4.36
CA PHE A 447 -16.30 12.09 -3.38
C PHE A 447 -17.59 11.31 -3.68
N ARG A 448 -18.60 11.94 -4.29
CA ARG A 448 -19.80 11.22 -4.75
C ARG A 448 -19.55 10.28 -5.92
N SER A 449 -18.49 10.50 -6.69
CA SER A 449 -18.10 9.60 -7.78
C SER A 449 -17.40 8.33 -7.28
N ILE A 450 -16.92 8.33 -6.02
CA ILE A 450 -16.28 7.17 -5.40
C ILE A 450 -17.36 6.13 -5.02
N PRO A 451 -17.27 4.89 -5.52
CA PRO A 451 -18.24 3.85 -5.17
C PRO A 451 -18.29 3.59 -3.66
N ASN A 452 -19.50 3.43 -3.14
CA ASN A 452 -19.78 3.16 -1.72
C ASN A 452 -19.25 4.22 -0.73
N ALA A 453 -18.91 5.42 -1.21
CA ALA A 453 -18.50 6.50 -0.32
C ALA A 453 -19.69 7.07 0.47
N THR A 454 -19.45 7.45 1.72
CA THR A 454 -20.41 8.19 2.56
C THR A 454 -19.95 9.64 2.67
N VAL A 455 -20.79 10.57 2.23
CA VAL A 455 -20.49 12.01 2.24
C VAL A 455 -21.31 12.72 3.32
N PHE A 456 -20.63 13.21 4.34
CA PHE A 456 -21.17 14.04 5.40
C PHE A 456 -20.92 15.51 5.10
N TYR A 457 -21.96 16.34 5.22
CA TYR A 457 -21.83 17.79 5.19
C TYR A 457 -22.54 18.40 6.40
N PRO A 458 -21.89 18.42 7.58
CA PRO A 458 -22.48 18.98 8.79
C PRO A 458 -22.67 20.49 8.70
N SER A 459 -23.81 20.96 9.17
CA SER A 459 -24.21 22.38 9.09
C SER A 459 -23.83 23.19 10.32
N ASP A 460 -23.59 22.53 11.46
CA ASP A 460 -23.22 23.15 12.74
C ASP A 460 -22.26 22.25 13.55
N ALA A 461 -21.91 22.67 14.76
CA ALA A 461 -20.96 21.95 15.59
C ALA A 461 -21.45 20.57 16.08
N VAL A 462 -22.74 20.47 16.46
CA VAL A 462 -23.35 19.22 16.95
C VAL A 462 -23.37 18.18 15.83
N SER A 463 -23.90 18.54 14.66
CA SER A 463 -23.93 17.65 13.50
C SER A 463 -22.53 17.25 13.04
N CYS A 464 -21.53 18.13 13.21
CA CYS A 464 -20.13 17.82 12.89
C CYS A 464 -19.54 16.76 13.84
N GLU A 465 -19.76 16.88 15.15
CA GLU A 465 -19.27 15.89 16.11
C GLU A 465 -19.91 14.52 15.89
N ARG A 466 -21.21 14.50 15.57
CA ARG A 466 -21.93 13.26 15.20
C ARG A 466 -21.46 12.66 13.89
N ALA A 467 -21.13 13.48 12.89
CA ALA A 467 -20.56 13.00 11.63
C ALA A 467 -19.19 12.30 11.85
N VAL A 468 -18.35 12.82 12.76
CA VAL A 468 -17.07 12.17 13.13
C VAL A 468 -17.30 10.81 13.78
N GLU A 469 -18.24 10.73 14.73
CA GLU A 469 -18.62 9.47 15.38
C GLU A 469 -19.16 8.44 14.38
N LEU A 470 -20.04 8.86 13.47
CA LEU A 470 -20.60 7.98 12.43
C LEU A 470 -19.52 7.52 11.45
N ALA A 471 -18.67 8.43 10.96
CA ALA A 471 -17.59 8.11 10.04
C ALA A 471 -16.62 7.09 10.64
N ALA A 472 -16.23 7.25 11.92
CA ALA A 472 -15.34 6.31 12.62
C ALA A 472 -15.86 4.86 12.67
N ASN A 473 -17.18 4.66 12.52
CA ASN A 473 -17.84 3.35 12.56
C ASN A 473 -18.36 2.90 11.19
N THR A 474 -18.11 3.67 10.12
CA THR A 474 -18.62 3.39 8.79
C THR A 474 -17.51 2.83 7.92
N ARG A 475 -17.79 1.69 7.27
CA ARG A 475 -16.85 1.09 6.31
C ARG A 475 -16.77 1.88 5.01
N GLY A 476 -15.64 1.75 4.33
CA GLY A 476 -15.38 2.40 3.06
C GLY A 476 -14.84 3.81 3.19
N ILE A 477 -15.06 4.61 2.15
CA ILE A 477 -14.55 5.99 2.05
C ILE A 477 -15.56 6.94 2.68
N CYS A 478 -15.23 7.52 3.82
CA CYS A 478 -16.06 8.56 4.44
C CYS A 478 -15.46 9.93 4.18
N PHE A 479 -16.26 10.90 3.74
CA PHE A 479 -15.83 12.29 3.55
C PHE A 479 -16.65 13.22 4.43
N ILE A 480 -15.99 14.06 5.24
CA ILE A 480 -16.61 15.08 6.08
C ILE A 480 -16.21 16.45 5.54
N ARG A 481 -17.17 17.18 4.99
CA ARG A 481 -16.98 18.53 4.44
C ARG A 481 -17.18 19.59 5.52
N THR A 482 -16.16 20.36 5.85
CA THR A 482 -16.22 21.39 6.91
C THR A 482 -15.99 22.81 6.38
N GLY A 483 -16.67 23.77 6.99
CA GLY A 483 -16.67 25.19 6.61
C GLY A 483 -15.71 26.05 7.44
N ARG A 484 -15.21 27.13 6.83
CA ARG A 484 -14.35 28.12 7.49
C ARG A 484 -15.09 29.08 8.43
N PRO A 485 -16.25 29.67 8.03
CA PRO A 485 -17.00 30.59 8.87
C PRO A 485 -17.57 29.90 10.12
N ALA A 486 -17.73 30.68 11.19
CA ALA A 486 -18.48 30.27 12.35
C ALA A 486 -19.98 30.52 12.12
N ASN A 487 -20.79 29.48 12.31
CA ASN A 487 -22.25 29.52 12.16
C ASN A 487 -22.91 29.15 13.48
N PRO A 488 -24.17 29.56 13.71
CA PRO A 488 -24.86 29.27 14.96
C PRO A 488 -25.10 27.76 15.12
N VAL A 489 -24.94 27.26 16.34
CA VAL A 489 -25.37 25.91 16.74
C VAL A 489 -26.90 25.86 16.74
N ILE A 490 -27.48 24.97 15.94
CA ILE A 490 -28.93 24.88 15.71
C ILE A 490 -29.55 23.62 16.32
N TYR A 491 -28.79 22.53 16.43
CA TYR A 491 -29.27 21.28 17.03
C TYR A 491 -28.99 21.22 18.54
N GLU A 492 -29.86 20.50 19.27
CA GLU A 492 -29.60 20.14 20.66
C GLU A 492 -28.48 19.09 20.74
N ASN A 493 -27.73 19.04 21.84
CA ASN A 493 -26.62 18.09 22.00
C ASN A 493 -27.09 16.61 21.96
N GLU A 494 -28.33 16.37 22.39
CA GLU A 494 -28.99 15.07 22.41
C GLU A 494 -29.57 14.67 21.05
N GLU A 495 -29.54 15.55 20.04
CA GLU A 495 -30.05 15.26 18.71
C GLU A 495 -29.32 14.04 18.10
N VAL A 496 -30.10 13.09 17.62
CA VAL A 496 -29.60 11.83 17.06
C VAL A 496 -29.53 11.92 15.55
N PHE A 497 -28.39 11.55 14.98
CA PHE A 497 -28.15 11.57 13.53
C PHE A 497 -27.92 10.16 12.99
N HIS A 498 -28.38 9.92 11.77
CA HIS A 498 -28.21 8.66 11.05
C HIS A 498 -27.73 8.92 9.63
N ILE A 499 -26.93 8.01 9.07
CA ILE A 499 -26.50 8.06 7.67
C ILE A 499 -27.73 7.95 6.76
N GLY A 500 -27.81 8.82 5.76
CA GLY A 500 -28.93 8.84 4.81
C GLY A 500 -30.21 9.50 5.34
N GLN A 501 -30.19 10.13 6.52
CA GLN A 501 -31.34 10.83 7.09
C GLN A 501 -31.08 12.35 7.16
N ALA A 502 -31.92 13.14 6.49
CA ALA A 502 -31.95 14.60 6.64
C ALA A 502 -32.67 15.01 7.95
N LYS A 503 -32.39 16.23 8.41
CA LYS A 503 -32.99 16.82 9.61
C LYS A 503 -33.67 18.14 9.30
#